data_AF-A0A0T1SZ77-F1
#
_entry.id   AF-A0A0T1SZ77-F1
#
_cell.length_a   1.000
_cell.length_b   1.000
_cell.length_c   1.000
_cell.angle_alpha   90.00
_cell.angle_beta   90.00
_cell.angle_gamma   90.00
#
_symmetry.space_group_name_H-M   'P 1'
#
loop_
_entity.id
_entity.type
_entity.pdbx_description
1 polymer ?
#
loop_
_entity_poly.entity_id
_entity_poly.type
_entity_poly.pdbx_seq_one_letter_code
_entity_poly.pdbx_strand_id
1 'polypeptide(L)' 'MTRESLAAMIHGLCDDFQRRGKEWENRTVEDYLGALASWITDSPGSYRYLGEEMPPDGDWTFFARALSAAVIYE' A
#
# COMPACT_ATOMS: atom_id res chain seq x y z
N MET A 1 12.10 6.14 -2.03
CA MET A 1 10.78 6.82 -2.05
C MET A 1 10.77 7.89 -0.96
N THR A 2 10.23 9.08 -1.20
CA THR A 2 10.04 10.12 -0.15
C THR A 2 8.63 10.08 0.43
N ARG A 3 8.38 10.78 1.54
CA ARG A 3 7.05 10.89 2.16
C ARG A 3 6.04 11.56 1.21
N GLU A 4 6.47 12.58 0.50
CA GLU A 4 5.67 13.31 -0.49
C GLU A 4 5.36 12.42 -1.70
N SER A 5 6.33 11.63 -2.16
CA SER A 5 6.09 10.64 -3.22
C SER A 5 5.10 9.55 -2.80
N LEU A 6 5.16 9.08 -1.55
CA LEU A 6 4.20 8.12 -1.01
C LEU A 6 2.78 8.74 -0.94
N ALA A 7 2.66 9.97 -0.43
CA ALA A 7 1.36 10.66 -0.37
C ALA A 7 0.78 10.88 -1.78
N ALA A 8 1.59 11.31 -2.74
CA ALA A 8 1.17 11.49 -4.13
C ALA A 8 0.71 10.16 -4.78
N MET A 9 1.42 9.05 -4.50
CA MET A 9 1.03 7.72 -4.96
C MET A 9 -0.33 7.31 -4.37
N ILE A 10 -0.55 7.54 -3.07
CA ILE A 10 -1.83 7.24 -2.39
C ILE A 10 -2.96 8.08 -2.99
N HIS A 11 -2.76 9.37 -3.24
CA HIS A 11 -3.75 10.20 -3.94
C HIS A 11 -4.06 9.67 -5.34
N GLY A 12 -3.05 9.22 -6.08
CA GLY A 12 -3.25 8.58 -7.39
C GLY A 12 -4.10 7.31 -7.32
N LEU A 13 -3.94 6.50 -6.26
CA LEU A 13 -4.79 5.33 -6.03
C LEU A 13 -6.23 5.72 -5.70
N CYS A 14 -6.44 6.78 -4.90
CA CYS A 14 -7.76 7.32 -4.64
C CYS A 14 -8.44 7.79 -5.93
N ASP A 15 -7.74 8.55 -6.77
CA ASP A 15 -8.26 9.04 -8.05
C ASP A 15 -8.59 7.89 -9.03
N ASP A 16 -7.74 6.86 -9.08
CA ASP A 16 -8.01 5.67 -9.88
C ASP A 16 -9.25 4.92 -9.36
N PHE A 17 -9.37 4.75 -8.04
CA PHE A 17 -10.55 4.12 -7.45
C PHE A 17 -11.84 4.91 -7.73
N GLN A 18 -11.81 6.24 -7.69
CA GLN A 18 -12.97 7.07 -8.05
C GLN A 18 -13.40 6.87 -9.51
N ARG A 19 -12.42 6.73 -10.42
CA ARG A 19 -12.70 6.56 -11.85
C ARG A 19 -13.05 5.13 -12.25
N ARG A 20 -12.38 4.15 -11.64
CA ARG A 20 -12.32 2.75 -12.10
C ARG A 20 -12.55 1.74 -10.98
N GLY A 21 -13.03 2.16 -9.81
CA GLY A 21 -13.23 1.27 -8.65
C GLY A 21 -14.23 0.12 -8.85
N LYS A 22 -14.96 0.10 -9.97
CA LYS A 22 -15.75 -1.08 -10.38
C LYS A 22 -14.88 -2.21 -10.95
N GLU A 23 -13.70 -1.88 -11.48
CA GLU A 23 -12.71 -2.80 -12.03
C GLU A 23 -11.79 -3.38 -10.94
N TRP A 24 -11.74 -2.75 -9.77
CA TRP A 24 -10.94 -3.21 -8.64
C TRP A 24 -11.53 -4.49 -8.05
N GLU A 25 -10.69 -5.47 -7.72
CA GLU A 25 -11.12 -6.69 -7.01
C GLU A 25 -11.44 -6.36 -5.54
N ASN A 26 -10.59 -5.56 -4.88
CA ASN A 26 -10.72 -5.18 -3.47
C ASN A 26 -11.39 -3.81 -3.36
N ARG A 27 -12.71 -3.79 -3.17
CA ARG A 27 -13.53 -2.57 -3.29
C ARG A 27 -13.99 -1.99 -1.95
N THR A 28 -13.87 -2.76 -0.88
CA THR A 28 -14.09 -2.30 0.49
C THR A 28 -12.76 -1.95 1.13
N VAL A 29 -12.80 -1.12 2.18
CA VAL A 29 -11.60 -0.79 2.95
C VAL A 29 -11.04 -2.05 3.60
N GLU A 30 -11.91 -2.92 4.09
CA GLU A 30 -11.54 -4.20 4.69
C GLU A 30 -10.81 -5.12 3.70
N ASP A 31 -11.36 -5.33 2.50
CA ASP A 31 -10.75 -6.17 1.48
C ASP A 31 -9.40 -5.59 1.01
N TYR A 32 -9.35 -4.27 0.82
CA TYR A 32 -8.14 -3.59 0.35
C TYR A 32 -7.00 -3.68 1.36
N LEU A 33 -7.29 -3.41 2.65
CA LEU A 33 -6.31 -3.53 3.72
C LEU A 33 -5.89 -4.99 3.94
N GLY A 34 -6.80 -5.95 3.81
CA GLY A 34 -6.51 -7.38 3.89
C GLY A 34 -5.58 -7.85 2.76
N ALA A 35 -5.85 -7.43 1.52
CA ALA A 35 -5.01 -7.72 0.38
C ALA A 35 -3.61 -7.08 0.50
N LEU A 36 -3.55 -5.82 0.96
CA LEU A 36 -2.27 -5.13 1.21
C LEU A 36 -1.42 -5.85 2.27
N ALA A 37 -2.02 -6.28 3.39
CA ALA A 37 -1.32 -7.02 4.43
C ALA A 37 -0.80 -8.38 3.93
N SER A 38 -1.61 -9.08 3.13
CA SER A 38 -1.22 -10.36 2.51
C SER A 38 -0.03 -10.15 1.56
N TRP A 39 -0.10 -9.13 0.70
CA TRP A 39 1.01 -8.80 -0.21
C TRP A 39 2.29 -8.43 0.53
N ILE A 40 2.24 -7.60 1.58
CA ILE A 40 3.44 -7.23 2.36
C ILE A 40 4.12 -8.49 2.91
N THR A 41 3.33 -9.44 3.43
CA THR A 41 3.82 -10.70 3.99
C THR A 41 4.46 -11.60 2.94
N ASP A 42 3.85 -11.69 1.76
CA ASP A 42 4.29 -12.58 0.68
C ASP A 42 5.34 -11.95 -0.25
N SER A 43 5.47 -10.62 -0.24
CA SER A 43 6.33 -9.85 -1.15
C SER A 43 7.78 -10.33 -1.17
N PRO A 44 8.44 -10.75 -0.06
CA PRO A 44 9.81 -11.25 -0.13
C PRO A 44 9.96 -12.47 -1.05
N GLY A 45 8.91 -13.30 -1.17
CA GLY A 45 8.86 -14.42 -2.11
C GLY A 45 8.81 -13.95 -3.57
N SER A 46 8.01 -12.93 -3.87
CA SER A 46 7.92 -12.32 -5.21
C SER A 46 9.21 -11.64 -5.63
N TYR A 47 9.86 -10.87 -4.76
CA TYR A 47 11.17 -10.25 -5.02
C TYR A 47 12.23 -11.31 -5.35
N ARG A 48 12.28 -12.39 -4.55
CA ARG A 48 13.17 -13.52 -4.80
C ARG A 48 12.91 -14.19 -6.16
N TYR A 49 11.64 -14.38 -6.53
CA TYR A 49 11.26 -14.97 -7.81
C TYR A 49 11.68 -14.10 -9.01
N LEU A 50 11.56 -12.77 -8.88
CA LEU A 50 11.95 -11.81 -9.92
C LEU A 50 13.46 -11.55 -9.97
N GLY A 51 14.24 -12.12 -9.05
CA GLY A 51 15.68 -11.85 -8.93
C GLY A 51 15.99 -10.42 -8.46
N GLU A 52 15.00 -9.75 -7.86
CA GLU A 52 15.14 -8.41 -7.33
C GLU A 52 15.43 -8.46 -5.82
N GLU A 53 16.29 -7.56 -5.33
CA GLU A 53 16.51 -7.42 -3.90
C GLU A 53 15.40 -6.55 -3.30
N MET A 54 14.77 -7.05 -2.23
CA MET A 54 13.84 -6.26 -1.45
C MET A 54 14.60 -5.08 -0.82
N PRO A 55 14.06 -3.85 -0.87
CA PRO A 55 14.70 -2.71 -0.21
C PRO A 55 14.91 -3.04 1.28
N PRO A 56 16.15 -2.94 1.81
CA PRO A 56 16.44 -3.33 3.19
C PRO A 56 15.82 -2.38 4.22
N ASP A 57 15.51 -1.15 3.81
CA ASP A 57 15.19 -0.01 4.68
C ASP A 57 13.75 0.50 4.47
N GLY A 58 12.77 -0.41 4.54
CA GLY A 58 11.38 0.03 4.73
C GLY A 58 11.22 0.58 6.15
N ASP A 59 10.87 1.86 6.31
CA ASP A 59 10.42 2.38 7.61
C ASP A 59 8.99 1.88 7.89
N TRP A 60 8.88 0.57 8.16
CA TRP A 60 7.62 -0.11 8.47
C TRP A 60 6.95 0.47 9.71
N THR A 61 7.75 1.04 10.62
CA THR A 61 7.24 1.73 11.81
C THR A 61 6.51 3.02 11.42
N PHE A 62 7.10 3.84 10.56
CA PHE A 62 6.44 5.01 10.01
C PHE A 62 5.17 4.63 9.24
N PHE A 63 5.24 3.61 8.37
CA PHE A 63 4.09 3.17 7.58
C PHE A 63 2.93 2.71 8.46
N ALA A 64 3.21 1.89 9.49
CA ALA A 64 2.19 1.45 10.45
C ALA A 64 1.57 2.62 11.23
N ARG A 65 2.38 3.61 11.63
CA ARG A 65 1.89 4.84 12.30
C ARG A 65 1.03 5.69 11.38
N ALA A 66 1.41 5.83 10.12
CA ALA A 66 0.63 6.57 9.12
C ALA A 66 -0.74 5.92 8.87
N LEU A 67 -0.78 4.58 8.69
CA LEU A 67 -2.04 3.84 8.58
C LEU A 67 -2.94 4.03 9.80
N SER A 68 -2.34 3.99 11.01
CA SER A 68 -3.09 4.20 12.26
C SER A 68 -3.63 5.63 12.37
N ALA A 69 -2.84 6.64 11.97
CA ALA A 69 -3.25 8.03 12.00
C ALA A 69 -4.39 8.33 11.01
N ALA A 70 -4.41 7.69 9.84
CA ALA A 70 -5.42 7.87 8.80
C ALA A 70 -6.85 7.52 9.24
N VAL A 71 -7.03 6.78 10.33
CA VAL A 71 -8.36 6.48 10.90
C VAL A 71 -9.00 7.71 11.55
N ILE A 72 -8.19 8.67 12.03
CA ILE A 72 -8.63 9.81 12.85
C ILE A 72 -8.35 11.14 12.13
N TYR A 73 -7.34 11.19 11.27
CA TYR A 73 -6.89 12.39 10.59
C TYR A 73 -7.91 12.86 9.52
N GLU A 74 -8.28 14.14 9.55
CA GLU A 74 -9.18 14.82 8.58
C GLU A 74 -8.45 15.31 7.33
#